data_AF-A0A160SZW0-F1
#
_entry.id   AF-A0A160SZW0-F1
#
_cell.length_a   1.000
_cell.length_b   1.000
_cell.length_c   1.000
_cell.angle_alpha   90.00
_cell.angle_beta   90.00
_cell.angle_gamma   90.00
#
_symmetry.space_group_name_H-M   'P 1'
#
loop_
_entity.id
_entity.type
_entity.pdbx_description
1 polymer ?
#
loop_
_entity_poly.entity_id
_entity_poly.type
_entity_poly.pdbx_seq_one_letter_code
_entity_poly.pdbx_strand_id
1 'polypeptide(L)'
;MQTALAIVVIFDALAWSLGVLPVLRYAQTHRSLPSVYGIRLLGGPMEAFGIEAVIVTGIMFVIVNGLKLLAAYWLWHGRVDGAILQLILLGLSAIFWFAFALPFGPLLGLLQVVLIALAWQKLS
;
A
#
# COMPACT_ATOMS: atom_id res chain seq x y z
N MET A 1 7.58 4.70 20.06
CA MET A 1 7.30 5.39 18.78
C MET A 1 7.67 4.53 17.58
N GLN A 2 8.90 4.03 17.48
CA GLN A 2 9.33 3.15 16.38
C GLN A 2 8.49 1.86 16.25
N THR A 3 8.18 1.19 17.37
CA THR A 3 7.29 0.01 17.36
C THR A 3 5.89 0.33 16.87
N ALA A 4 5.31 1.48 17.29
CA ALA A 4 3.99 1.90 16.84
C ALA A 4 3.99 2.20 15.34
N LEU A 5 5.02 2.89 14.83
CA LEU A 5 5.22 3.11 13.40
C LEU A 5 5.31 1.77 12.64
N ALA A 6 6.15 0.83 13.11
CA ALA A 6 6.30 -0.47 12.46
C ALA A 6 4.97 -1.25 12.42
N ILE A 7 4.20 -1.22 13.51
CA ILE A 7 2.86 -1.84 13.56
C ILE A 7 1.91 -1.21 12.54
N VAL A 8 1.88 0.13 12.44
CA VAL A 8 1.04 0.83 11.46
C VAL A 8 1.45 0.47 10.03
N VAL A 9 2.75 0.41 9.74
CA VAL A 9 3.26 0.03 8.42
C VAL A 9 2.89 -1.43 8.08
N ILE A 10 3.03 -2.36 9.04
CA ILE A 10 2.65 -3.76 8.86
C ILE A 10 1.14 -3.87 8.60
N PHE A 11 0.33 -3.19 9.39
CA PHE A 11 -1.13 -3.19 9.23
C PHE A 11 -1.54 -2.65 7.86
N ASP A 12 -1.01 -1.50 7.43
CA ASP A 12 -1.26 -0.92 6.10
C ASP A 12 -0.85 -1.88 4.98
N ALA A 13 0.37 -2.41 5.05
CA ALA A 13 0.92 -3.33 4.04
C ALA A 13 0.07 -4.61 3.89
N LEU A 14 -0.35 -5.20 5.02
CA LEU A 14 -1.18 -6.39 5.03
C LEU A 14 -2.61 -6.09 4.58
N ALA A 15 -3.22 -5.01 5.06
CA ALA A 15 -4.56 -4.62 4.67
C ALA A 15 -4.69 -4.44 3.15
N TRP A 16 -3.72 -3.75 2.52
CA TRP A 16 -3.69 -3.60 1.07
C TRP A 16 -3.40 -4.91 0.35
N SER A 17 -2.41 -5.68 0.78
CA SER A 17 -2.05 -6.94 0.10
C SER A 17 -3.19 -7.96 0.16
N LEU A 18 -3.78 -8.15 1.33
CA LEU A 18 -4.88 -9.08 1.55
C LEU A 18 -6.20 -8.58 0.94
N GLY A 19 -6.39 -7.28 0.82
CA GLY A 19 -7.56 -6.70 0.14
C GLY A 19 -7.45 -6.79 -1.39
N VAL A 20 -6.26 -6.58 -1.95
CA VAL A 20 -6.01 -6.55 -3.40
C VAL A 20 -5.99 -7.96 -3.99
N LEU A 21 -5.29 -8.91 -3.36
CA LEU A 21 -5.10 -10.26 -3.92
C LEU A 21 -6.40 -10.99 -4.29
N PRO A 22 -7.46 -11.01 -3.45
CA PRO A 22 -8.74 -11.63 -3.80
C PRO A 22 -9.41 -10.95 -4.99
N VAL A 23 -9.32 -9.62 -5.08
CA VAL A 23 -9.88 -8.84 -6.19
C VAL A 23 -9.17 -9.17 -7.49
N LEU A 24 -7.84 -9.30 -7.46
CA LEU A 24 -7.05 -9.70 -8.63
C LEU A 24 -7.38 -11.12 -9.10
N ARG A 25 -7.52 -12.06 -8.16
CA ARG A 25 -7.95 -13.43 -8.47
C ARG A 25 -9.33 -13.44 -9.13
N TYR A 26 -10.28 -12.65 -8.61
CA TYR A 26 -11.60 -12.52 -9.21
C TYR A 26 -11.52 -11.94 -10.63
N ALA A 27 -10.74 -10.87 -10.82
CA ALA A 27 -10.55 -10.21 -12.11
C ALA A 27 -9.91 -11.14 -13.17
N GLN A 28 -8.98 -12.01 -12.76
CA GLN A 28 -8.40 -13.03 -13.63
C GLN A 28 -9.43 -14.05 -14.09
N THR A 29 -10.33 -14.51 -13.21
CA THR A 29 -11.32 -15.54 -13.54
C THR A 29 -12.54 -14.98 -14.30
N HIS A 30 -13.05 -13.82 -13.89
CA HIS A 30 -14.32 -13.28 -14.39
C HIS A 30 -14.14 -12.14 -15.41
N ARG A 31 -12.89 -11.77 -15.73
CA ARG A 31 -12.54 -10.66 -16.64
C ARG A 31 -13.31 -9.37 -16.34
N SER A 32 -13.62 -9.16 -15.06
CA SER A 32 -14.39 -8.03 -14.54
C SER A 32 -14.05 -7.81 -13.06
N LEU A 33 -14.27 -6.59 -12.56
CA LEU A 33 -14.01 -6.27 -11.16
C LEU A 33 -15.21 -6.63 -10.28
N PRO A 34 -14.97 -7.18 -9.07
CA PRO A 34 -16.05 -7.44 -8.13
C PRO A 34 -16.64 -6.13 -7.63
N SER A 35 -17.97 -6.07 -7.51
CA SER A 35 -18.68 -4.92 -6.98
C SER A 35 -19.26 -5.22 -5.60
N VAL A 36 -19.07 -4.31 -4.65
CA VAL A 36 -19.65 -4.38 -3.31
C VAL A 36 -20.55 -3.16 -3.11
N TYR A 37 -21.84 -3.38 -2.85
CA TYR A 37 -22.85 -2.32 -2.75
C TYR A 37 -22.85 -1.34 -3.95
N GLY A 38 -22.58 -1.84 -5.16
CA GLY A 38 -22.51 -1.03 -6.38
C GLY A 38 -21.17 -0.32 -6.63
N ILE A 39 -20.22 -0.39 -5.69
CA ILE A 39 -18.87 0.16 -5.85
C ILE A 39 -17.94 -0.94 -6.37
N ARG A 40 -17.24 -0.67 -7.48
CA ARG A 40 -16.23 -1.58 -8.02
C ARG A 40 -14.96 -1.53 -7.18
N LEU A 41 -14.52 -2.69 -6.68
CA LEU A 41 -13.27 -2.80 -5.93
C LEU A 41 -12.07 -2.67 -6.88
N LEU A 42 -11.05 -1.90 -6.47
CA LEU A 42 -9.92 -1.50 -7.33
C LEU A 42 -10.33 -0.80 -8.63
N GLY A 43 -11.48 -0.13 -8.61
CA GLY A 43 -11.85 0.74 -9.71
C GLY A 43 -11.04 2.02 -9.77
N GLY A 44 -11.24 2.82 -10.80
CA GLY A 44 -10.53 4.09 -10.98
C GLY A 44 -9.91 4.24 -12.36
N PRO A 45 -8.97 5.18 -12.53
CA PRO A 45 -8.37 5.50 -13.83
C PRO A 45 -7.77 4.28 -14.54
N MET A 46 -7.26 3.31 -13.79
CA MET A 46 -6.64 2.12 -14.37
C MET A 46 -7.63 1.23 -15.13
N GLU A 47 -8.93 1.26 -14.78
CA GLU A 47 -9.96 0.48 -15.50
C GLU A 47 -10.05 0.88 -16.98
N ALA A 48 -9.74 2.13 -17.33
CA ALA A 48 -9.80 2.63 -18.70
C ALA A 48 -8.80 1.94 -19.64
N PHE A 49 -7.73 1.36 -19.10
CA PHE A 49 -6.72 0.61 -19.86
C PHE A 49 -7.02 -0.90 -19.91
N GLY A 50 -8.17 -1.32 -19.37
CA GLY A 50 -8.62 -2.71 -19.37
C GLY A 50 -8.18 -3.51 -18.14
N ILE A 51 -8.80 -4.69 -17.99
CA ILE A 51 -8.63 -5.55 -16.81
C ILE A 51 -7.21 -6.10 -16.67
N GLU A 52 -6.51 -6.36 -17.77
CA GLU A 52 -5.13 -6.83 -17.72
C GLU A 52 -4.20 -5.78 -17.11
N ALA A 53 -4.42 -4.51 -17.45
CA ALA A 53 -3.66 -3.41 -16.91
C ALA A 53 -3.94 -3.24 -15.40
N VAL A 54 -5.20 -3.41 -14.96
CA VAL A 54 -5.57 -3.46 -13.53
C VAL A 54 -4.86 -4.60 -12.80
N ILE A 55 -4.80 -5.79 -13.40
CA ILE A 55 -4.12 -6.95 -12.81
C ILE A 55 -2.63 -6.69 -12.65
N VAL A 56 -1.94 -6.24 -13.69
CA VAL A 56 -0.49 -5.97 -13.66
C VAL A 56 -0.18 -4.89 -12.62
N THR A 57 -0.89 -3.77 -12.66
CA THR A 57 -0.71 -2.66 -11.71
C THR A 57 -1.03 -3.10 -10.28
N GLY A 58 -2.04 -3.95 -10.09
CA GLY A 58 -2.39 -4.49 -8.78
C GLY A 58 -1.32 -5.42 -8.22
N ILE A 59 -0.72 -6.28 -9.05
CA ILE A 59 0.42 -7.11 -8.65
C ILE A 59 1.60 -6.23 -8.24
N MET A 60 1.91 -5.18 -9.01
CA MET A 60 2.97 -4.22 -8.65
C MET A 60 2.67 -3.55 -7.30
N PHE A 61 1.41 -3.17 -7.06
CA PHE A 61 1.02 -2.60 -5.78
C PHE A 61 1.21 -3.59 -4.61
N VAL A 62 0.87 -4.87 -4.80
CA VAL A 62 1.13 -5.92 -3.79
C VAL A 62 2.63 -6.05 -3.51
N ILE A 63 3.49 -6.00 -4.54
CA ILE A 63 4.94 -6.06 -4.36
C ILE A 63 5.45 -4.86 -3.54
N VAL A 64 4.98 -3.65 -3.85
CA VAL A 64 5.32 -2.44 -3.08
C VAL A 64 4.92 -2.59 -1.61
N ASN A 65 3.72 -3.12 -1.34
CA ASN A 65 3.29 -3.39 0.03
C ASN A 65 4.11 -4.52 0.69
N GLY A 66 4.54 -5.53 -0.06
CA GLY A 66 5.49 -6.53 0.43
C GLY A 66 6.82 -5.92 0.87
N LEU A 67 7.36 -4.97 0.11
CA LEU A 67 8.59 -4.24 0.48
C LEU A 67 8.39 -3.35 1.72
N LYS A 68 7.18 -2.86 1.99
CA LYS A 68 6.89 -2.13 3.23
C LYS A 68 7.08 -3.00 4.46
N LEU A 69 6.89 -4.33 4.36
CA LEU A 69 7.17 -5.24 5.47
C LEU A 69 8.66 -5.29 5.79
N LEU A 70 9.53 -5.23 4.78
CA LEU A 70 10.97 -5.09 4.98
C LEU A 70 11.32 -3.75 5.64
N ALA A 71 10.70 -2.66 5.18
CA ALA A 71 10.87 -1.35 5.81
C ALA A 71 10.43 -1.36 7.28
N ALA A 72 9.28 -1.97 7.58
CA ALA A 72 8.77 -2.13 8.94
C ALA A 72 9.71 -2.97 9.81
N TYR A 73 10.30 -4.04 9.27
CA TYR A 73 11.29 -4.84 9.96
C TYR A 73 12.51 -4.01 10.35
N TRP A 74 13.06 -3.20 9.44
CA TRP A 74 14.17 -2.30 9.74
C TRP A 74 13.79 -1.19 10.73
N LEU A 75 12.59 -0.62 10.61
CA LEU A 75 12.05 0.36 11.55
C LEU A 75 11.89 -0.22 12.96
N TRP A 76 11.52 -1.49 13.08
CA TRP A 76 11.44 -2.19 14.36
C TRP A 76 12.81 -2.26 15.06
N HIS A 77 13.89 -2.39 14.28
CA HIS A 77 15.27 -2.38 14.76
C HIS A 77 15.86 -0.97 14.91
N GLY A 78 15.05 0.08 14.71
CA GLY A 78 15.47 1.47 14.86
C GLY A 78 16.38 1.98 13.74
N ARG A 79 16.46 1.30 12.59
CA ARG A 79 17.36 1.70 11.49
C ARG A 79 16.77 2.83 10.66
N VAL A 80 17.58 3.86 10.38
CA VAL A 80 17.16 4.97 9.50
C VAL A 80 16.84 4.53 8.07
N ASP A 81 17.52 3.50 7.57
CA ASP A 81 17.27 2.90 6.25
C ASP A 81 15.81 2.46 6.08
N GLY A 82 15.19 1.96 7.16
CA GLY A 82 13.78 1.57 7.17
C GLY A 82 12.84 2.76 6.95
N ALA A 83 13.15 3.91 7.55
CA ALA A 83 12.36 5.13 7.38
C ALA A 83 12.50 5.69 5.96
N ILE A 84 13.72 5.72 5.42
CA ILE A 84 13.98 6.18 4.05
C ILE A 84 13.25 5.27 3.05
N LEU A 85 13.40 3.95 3.18
CA LEU A 85 12.70 2.99 2.34
C LEU A 85 11.18 3.17 2.45
N GLN A 86 10.65 3.36 3.66
CA GLN A 86 9.22 3.57 3.84
C GLN A 86 8.71 4.85 3.16
N LEU A 87 9.46 5.95 3.22
CA LEU A 87 9.09 7.19 2.53
C LEU A 87 9.07 7.02 1.01
N ILE A 88 10.06 6.31 0.45
CA ILE A 88 10.09 5.97 -0.99
C ILE A 88 8.87 5.12 -1.36
N LEU A 89 8.57 4.08 -0.58
CA LEU A 89 7.44 3.18 -0.82
C LEU A 89 6.08 3.88 -0.63
N LEU A 90 5.99 4.88 0.25
CA LEU A 90 4.79 5.72 0.39
C LEU A 90 4.57 6.60 -0.84
N GLY A 91 5.63 7.24 -1.35
CA GLY A 91 5.56 8.01 -2.59
C GLY A 91 5.13 7.14 -3.77
N LEU A 92 5.69 5.93 -3.88
CA LEU A 92 5.28 4.97 -4.89
C LEU A 92 3.84 4.48 -4.68
N SER A 93 3.43 4.23 -3.43
CA SER A 93 2.04 3.86 -3.08
C SER A 93 1.03 4.92 -3.46
N ALA A 94 1.39 6.21 -3.39
CA ALA A 94 0.51 7.31 -3.78
C ALA A 94 0.06 7.23 -5.23
N ILE A 95 0.95 6.78 -6.14
CA ILE A 95 0.61 6.53 -7.55
C ILE A 95 -0.50 5.48 -7.64
N PHE A 96 -0.38 4.38 -6.88
CA PHE A 96 -1.38 3.31 -6.87
C PHE A 96 -2.69 3.74 -6.21
N TRP A 97 -2.65 4.55 -5.16
CA TRP A 97 -3.87 5.10 -4.56
C TRP A 97 -4.67 5.92 -5.56
N PHE A 98 -3.99 6.71 -6.38
CA PHE A 98 -4.64 7.45 -7.46
C PHE A 98 -5.14 6.50 -8.57
N ALA A 99 -4.32 5.55 -9.01
CA ALA A 99 -4.67 4.61 -10.08
C ALA A 99 -5.91 3.76 -9.75
N PHE A 100 -6.11 3.42 -8.47
CA PHE A 100 -7.22 2.62 -7.96
C PHE A 100 -8.24 3.40 -7.13
N ALA A 101 -8.20 4.74 -7.21
CA ALA A 101 -9.12 5.65 -6.52
C ALA A 101 -9.33 5.29 -5.02
N LEU A 102 -8.26 4.92 -4.31
CA LEU A 102 -8.29 4.40 -2.94
C LEU A 102 -8.38 5.54 -1.93
N PRO A 103 -9.54 5.78 -1.28
CA PRO A 103 -9.74 6.97 -0.46
C PRO A 103 -8.92 6.95 0.84
N PHE A 104 -8.65 5.76 1.38
CA PHE A 104 -7.97 5.60 2.66
C PHE A 104 -6.43 5.61 2.55
N GLY A 105 -5.89 5.43 1.35
CA GLY A 105 -4.44 5.39 1.11
C GLY A 105 -3.73 6.66 1.60
N PRO A 106 -4.13 7.86 1.14
CA PRO A 106 -3.53 9.12 1.57
C PRO A 106 -3.61 9.37 3.08
N LEU A 107 -4.71 8.97 3.72
CA LEU A 107 -4.89 9.15 5.17
C LEU A 107 -3.92 8.28 5.98
N LEU A 108 -3.79 7.00 5.63
CA LEU A 108 -2.84 6.10 6.26
C LEU A 108 -1.39 6.49 5.94
N GLY A 109 -1.13 6.95 4.72
CA GLY A 109 0.17 7.46 4.31
C GLY A 109 0.61 8.67 5.12
N LEU A 110 -0.28 9.65 5.32
CA LEU A 110 0.01 10.82 6.13
C LEU A 110 0.31 10.46 7.59
N LEU A 111 -0.46 9.54 8.18
CA LEU A 111 -0.20 9.03 9.53
C LEU A 111 1.22 8.45 9.63
N GLN A 112 1.64 7.66 8.64
CA GLN A 112 2.98 7.08 8.62
C GLN A 112 4.07 8.15 8.48
N VAL A 113 3.89 9.17 7.63
CA VAL A 113 4.83 10.30 7.49
C VAL A 113 5.01 11.04 8.81
N VAL A 114 3.90 11.35 9.52
CA VAL A 114 3.95 12.01 10.83
C VAL A 114 4.69 11.15 11.85
N LEU A 115 4.40 9.85 11.91
CA LEU A 115 5.07 8.92 12.83
C LEU A 115 6.56 8.77 12.52
N ILE A 116 6.96 8.77 11.24
CA ILE A 116 8.35 8.79 10.80
C ILE A 116 9.05 10.06 11.28
N ALA A 117 8.44 11.24 11.07
CA ALA A 117 9.00 12.51 11.51
C ALA A 117 9.21 12.57 13.03
N LEU A 118 8.26 12.05 13.80
CA LEU A 118 8.36 11.96 15.27
C LEU A 118 9.41 10.93 15.75
N ALA A 119 9.61 9.86 14.99
CA ALA A 119 10.60 8.84 15.31
C ALA A 119 12.02 9.16 14.80
N TRP A 120 12.17 10.15 13.91
CA TRP A 120 13.38 10.39 13.12
C TRP A 120 14.65 10.52 13.96
N GLN A 121 14.61 11.35 15.00
CA GLN A 121 15.75 11.63 15.89
C GLN A 121 16.21 10.40 16.71
N LYS A 122 15.38 9.34 16.77
CA LYS A 122 15.67 8.12 17.52
C LYS A 122 16.20 6.99 16.64
N LEU A 123 16.20 7.19 15.32
CA LEU A 123 16.71 6.21 14.37
C LEU A 123 18.24 6.34 14.30
N SER A 124 18.92 5.20 14.27
CA SER A 124 20.38 5.10 14.12
C SER A 124 20.77 4.58 12.75
#